data_AF-A0AA39NIA7-F1
#
_entry.id   AF-A0AA39NIA7-F1
#
_cell.length_a   1.000
_cell.length_b   1.000
_cell.length_c   1.000
_cell.angle_alpha   90.00
_cell.angle_beta   90.00
_cell.angle_gamma   90.00
#
_symmetry.space_group_name_H-M   'P 1'
#
loop_
_entity.id
_entity.type
_entity.pdbx_description
1 polymer ?
#
loop_
_entity_poly.entity_id
_entity_poly.type
_entity_poly.pdbx_seq_one_letter_code
_entity_poly.pdbx_strand_id
1 'polypeptide(L)'
;MREARAMEHVRQLTTIPIPRVHWAFVRDSRCYIVMDRVKGQTLRVSKISDPATLRNIAQSINSYQRQLETLGTSRQSLGSWPEGPYRNSYFKPALQETMLGIEEPGDFQSVVDFHNYWHVRLGHGAVLLPPEDSLNGPAADIVLMHADLNDQNIMVDNGIITAILDWETFGWYPRFWDSLLLRSGAVWSRPWSEVIFFVWGEMVEPERSYSAALGRFWSMG
;
A
#
# COMPACT_ATOMS: atom_id res chain seq x y z
N MET A 1 -2.23 17.58 0.06
CA MET A 1 -3.35 17.87 -0.88
C MET A 1 -3.69 16.67 -1.77
N ARG A 2 -2.68 15.91 -2.24
CA ARG A 2 -2.90 14.68 -3.01
C ARG A 2 -3.77 13.65 -2.28
N GLU A 3 -3.45 13.37 -1.02
CA GLU A 3 -4.24 12.48 -0.15
C GLU A 3 -5.73 12.87 -0.12
N ALA A 4 -6.07 14.13 0.20
CA ALA A 4 -7.46 14.58 0.21
C ALA A 4 -8.19 14.38 -1.14
N ARG A 5 -7.47 14.55 -2.27
CA ARG A 5 -8.04 14.29 -3.61
C ARG A 5 -8.22 12.79 -3.85
N ALA A 6 -7.29 11.96 -3.41
CA ALA A 6 -7.39 10.50 -3.49
C ALA A 6 -8.59 9.99 -2.67
N MET A 7 -8.73 10.47 -1.43
CA MET A 7 -9.86 10.14 -0.57
C MET A 7 -11.20 10.44 -1.25
N GLU A 8 -11.39 11.65 -1.80
CA GLU A 8 -12.66 11.99 -2.45
C GLU A 8 -12.88 11.20 -3.74
N HIS A 9 -11.83 10.95 -4.54
CA HIS A 9 -11.93 10.14 -5.75
C HIS A 9 -12.39 8.71 -5.46
N VAL A 10 -11.75 8.06 -4.49
CA VAL A 10 -12.09 6.67 -4.13
C VAL A 10 -13.47 6.61 -3.46
N ARG A 11 -13.80 7.58 -2.58
CA ARG A 11 -15.11 7.64 -1.91
C ARG A 11 -16.27 7.80 -2.88
N GLN A 12 -16.07 8.50 -3.99
CA GLN A 12 -17.10 8.70 -5.01
C GLN A 12 -17.33 7.48 -5.91
N LEU A 13 -16.30 6.64 -6.09
CA LEU A 13 -16.31 5.57 -7.10
C LEU A 13 -16.35 4.16 -6.51
N THR A 14 -16.33 4.03 -5.19
CA THR A 14 -16.30 2.75 -4.49
C THR A 14 -17.25 2.74 -3.30
N THR A 15 -17.44 1.57 -2.71
CA THR A 15 -18.12 1.38 -1.43
C THR A 15 -17.15 1.37 -0.25
N ILE A 16 -15.86 1.69 -0.48
CA ILE A 16 -14.84 1.73 0.57
C ILE A 16 -15.23 2.84 1.57
N PRO A 17 -15.31 2.54 2.87
CA PRO A 17 -15.65 3.54 3.87
C PRO A 17 -14.47 4.49 4.03
N ILE A 18 -14.61 5.73 3.58
CA ILE A 18 -13.58 6.78 3.67
C ILE A 18 -14.21 7.99 4.36
N PRO A 19 -13.53 8.60 5.36
CA PRO A 19 -14.04 9.80 6.03
C PRO A 19 -14.27 10.93 5.03
N ARG A 20 -15.37 11.67 5.14
CA ARG A 20 -15.61 12.83 4.28
C ARG A 20 -14.60 13.93 4.62
N VAL A 21 -13.89 14.43 3.61
CA VAL A 21 -13.02 15.59 3.75
C VAL A 21 -13.87 16.86 3.77
N HIS A 22 -13.73 17.69 4.80
CA HIS A 22 -14.38 19.00 4.92
C HIS A 22 -13.47 20.12 4.41
N TRP A 23 -12.19 20.06 4.77
CA TRP A 23 -11.18 21.03 4.33
C TRP A 23 -9.84 20.35 4.07
N ALA A 24 -9.13 20.82 3.05
CA ALA A 24 -7.74 20.50 2.82
C ALA A 24 -7.01 21.78 2.44
N PHE A 25 -5.97 22.15 3.18
CA PHE A 25 -5.25 23.41 2.97
C PHE A 25 -3.79 23.31 3.40
N VAL A 26 -2.97 24.26 2.95
CA VAL A 26 -1.57 24.40 3.33
C VAL A 26 -1.42 25.67 4.17
N ARG A 27 -0.75 25.55 5.32
CA ARG A 27 -0.41 26.66 6.20
C ARG A 27 0.96 26.40 6.83
N ASP A 28 1.84 27.40 6.82
CA ASP A 28 3.19 27.30 7.39
C ASP A 28 3.97 26.08 6.87
N SER A 29 3.92 25.85 5.56
CA SER A 29 4.53 24.71 4.85
C SER A 29 4.04 23.32 5.32
N ARG A 30 2.93 23.25 6.05
CA ARG A 30 2.28 22.00 6.48
C ARG A 30 0.96 21.82 5.77
N CYS A 31 0.68 20.58 5.37
CA CYS A 31 -0.61 20.19 4.83
C CYS A 31 -1.54 19.79 5.98
N TYR A 32 -2.76 20.29 5.97
CA TYR A 32 -3.81 19.94 6.91
C TYR A 32 -4.99 19.35 6.15
N ILE A 33 -5.55 18.27 6.67
CA ILE A 33 -6.81 17.68 6.22
C ILE A 33 -7.74 17.62 7.42
N VAL A 34 -8.91 18.23 7.28
CA VAL A 34 -10.00 18.17 8.26
C VAL A 34 -11.08 17.30 7.66
N MET A 35 -11.43 16.22 8.36
CA MET A 35 -12.34 15.19 7.88
C MET A 35 -13.26 14.70 9.01
N ASP A 36 -14.22 13.83 8.69
CA ASP A 36 -15.09 13.20 9.69
C ASP A 36 -14.29 12.47 10.78
N ARG A 37 -14.74 12.62 12.03
CA ARG A 37 -14.25 11.76 13.13
C ARG A 37 -14.97 10.41 13.05
N VAL A 38 -14.21 9.37 12.71
CA VAL A 38 -14.72 8.01 12.58
C VAL A 38 -14.96 7.36 13.95
N LYS A 39 -16.06 6.63 14.08
CA LYS A 39 -16.36 5.83 15.27
C LYS A 39 -15.54 4.54 15.29
N GLY A 40 -15.16 4.10 16.50
CA GLY A 40 -14.47 2.84 16.73
C GLY A 40 -13.02 3.03 17.12
N GLN A 41 -12.21 2.02 16.88
CA GLN A 41 -10.77 1.99 17.16
C GLN A 41 -10.04 1.35 15.98
N THR A 42 -8.72 1.51 15.91
CA THR A 42 -7.95 0.83 14.86
C THR A 42 -7.96 -0.68 15.09
N LEU A 43 -7.87 -1.46 14.01
CA LEU A 43 -7.80 -2.92 14.07
C LEU A 43 -6.63 -3.38 14.97
N ARG A 44 -5.50 -2.65 14.94
CA ARG A 44 -4.31 -2.91 15.78
C ARG A 44 -4.61 -3.03 17.27
N VAL A 45 -5.42 -2.11 17.80
CA VAL A 45 -5.77 -2.08 19.24
C VAL A 45 -7.10 -2.77 19.53
N SER A 46 -7.81 -3.19 18.49
CA SER A 46 -9.03 -3.97 18.63
C SER A 46 -8.71 -5.31 19.30
N LYS A 47 -9.48 -5.68 20.31
CA LYS A 47 -9.35 -6.98 20.98
C LYS A 47 -10.17 -8.07 20.28
N ILE A 48 -10.36 -7.95 18.96
CA ILE A 48 -11.17 -8.88 18.17
C ILE A 48 -10.37 -10.18 18.02
N SER A 49 -10.88 -11.27 18.57
CA SER A 49 -10.25 -12.59 18.45
C SER A 49 -11.19 -13.65 17.87
N ASP A 50 -12.44 -13.28 17.58
CA ASP A 50 -13.42 -14.19 17.00
C ASP A 50 -13.08 -14.48 15.53
N PRO A 51 -12.83 -15.74 15.14
CA PRO A 51 -12.43 -16.08 13.77
C PRO A 51 -13.48 -15.73 12.71
N ALA A 52 -14.78 -15.80 13.03
CA ALA A 52 -15.83 -15.46 12.08
C ALA A 52 -15.82 -13.95 11.76
N THR A 53 -15.65 -13.12 12.79
CA THR A 53 -15.49 -11.67 12.66
C THR A 53 -14.26 -11.30 11.84
N LEU A 54 -13.11 -11.93 12.11
CA LEU A 54 -11.88 -11.68 11.37
C LEU A 54 -12.00 -12.10 9.89
N ARG A 55 -12.72 -13.20 9.60
CA ARG A 55 -13.05 -13.59 8.21
C ARG A 55 -13.94 -12.56 7.51
N ASN A 56 -14.92 -11.99 8.19
CA ASN A 56 -15.79 -10.95 7.62
C ASN A 56 -15.00 -9.66 7.29
N ILE A 57 -14.07 -9.28 8.18
CA ILE A 57 -13.13 -8.17 7.94
C ILE A 57 -12.26 -8.47 6.71
N ALA A 58 -11.67 -9.67 6.63
CA ALA A 58 -10.87 -10.10 5.50
C ALA A 58 -11.66 -10.08 4.17
N GLN A 59 -12.90 -10.57 4.17
CA GLN A 59 -13.78 -10.52 3.00
C GLN A 59 -14.06 -9.08 2.54
N SER A 60 -14.26 -8.16 3.50
CA SER A 60 -14.46 -6.75 3.20
C SER A 60 -13.22 -6.13 2.55
N ILE A 61 -12.02 -6.41 3.09
CA ILE A 61 -10.74 -5.94 2.54
C ILE A 61 -10.51 -6.46 1.12
N ASN A 62 -10.75 -7.75 0.88
CA ASN A 62 -10.63 -8.34 -0.46
C ASN A 62 -11.62 -7.69 -1.45
N SER A 63 -12.85 -7.39 -1.00
CA SER A 63 -13.82 -6.64 -1.81
C SER A 63 -13.32 -5.24 -2.15
N TYR A 64 -12.72 -4.52 -1.20
CA TYR A 64 -12.17 -3.17 -1.41
C TYR A 64 -11.01 -3.17 -2.40
N GLN A 65 -10.09 -4.14 -2.29
CA GLN A 65 -8.99 -4.29 -3.26
C GLN A 65 -9.49 -4.49 -4.67
N ARG A 66 -10.45 -5.41 -4.88
CA ARG A 66 -11.06 -5.64 -6.20
C ARG A 66 -11.70 -4.39 -6.78
N GLN A 67 -12.30 -3.55 -5.93
CA GLN A 67 -12.86 -2.27 -6.38
C GLN A 67 -11.76 -1.32 -6.86
N LEU A 68 -10.66 -1.17 -6.10
CA LEU A 68 -9.51 -0.35 -6.53
C LEU A 68 -8.88 -0.86 -7.82
N GLU A 69 -8.67 -2.17 -7.93
CA GLU A 69 -8.14 -2.80 -9.14
C GLU A 69 -9.01 -2.48 -10.37
N THR A 70 -10.33 -2.52 -10.21
CA THR A 70 -11.28 -2.20 -11.29
C THR A 70 -11.17 -0.74 -11.74
N LEU A 71 -10.90 0.20 -10.81
CA LEU A 71 -10.66 1.61 -11.13
C LEU A 71 -9.34 1.85 -11.88
N GLY A 72 -8.37 0.94 -11.75
CA GLY A 72 -7.00 1.09 -12.29
C GLY A 72 -6.78 0.63 -13.73
N THR A 73 -7.81 0.20 -14.45
CA THR A 73 -7.72 -0.65 -15.66
C THR A 73 -7.14 -0.01 -16.94
N SER A 74 -6.54 1.18 -16.90
CA SER A 74 -6.10 1.89 -18.12
C SER A 74 -4.68 2.49 -18.07
N ARG A 75 -3.94 2.36 -16.97
CA ARG A 75 -2.61 2.99 -16.85
C ARG A 75 -1.48 2.03 -17.23
N GLN A 76 -0.45 2.58 -17.88
CA GLN A 76 0.76 1.85 -18.30
C GLN A 76 1.99 2.16 -17.44
N SER A 77 1.95 3.19 -16.59
CA SER A 77 3.05 3.58 -15.70
C SER A 77 2.70 3.44 -14.23
N LEU A 78 3.71 3.18 -13.41
CA LEU A 78 3.61 3.10 -11.96
C LEU A 78 4.08 4.40 -11.30
N GLY A 79 3.45 4.74 -10.18
CA GLY A 79 3.69 6.00 -9.50
C GLY A 79 2.52 6.40 -8.61
N SER A 80 2.60 7.60 -8.03
CA SER A 80 1.51 8.14 -7.21
C SER A 80 0.31 8.53 -8.04
N TRP A 81 -0.89 8.41 -7.46
CA TRP A 81 -2.11 8.97 -8.05
C TRP A 81 -2.16 10.50 -7.89
N PRO A 82 -2.68 11.27 -8.87
CA PRO A 82 -3.19 10.86 -10.19
C PRO A 82 -2.09 10.73 -11.26
N GLU A 83 -0.86 11.14 -10.97
CA GLU A 83 0.32 10.98 -11.82
C GLU A 83 1.59 11.42 -11.09
N GLY A 84 2.73 11.03 -11.66
CA GLY A 84 4.05 11.39 -11.18
C GLY A 84 4.68 10.31 -10.30
N PRO A 85 5.92 10.56 -9.85
CA PRO A 85 6.70 9.55 -9.16
C PRO A 85 6.07 9.29 -7.79
N TYR A 86 6.42 8.13 -7.21
CA TYR A 86 6.01 7.84 -5.85
C TYR A 86 6.51 8.90 -4.89
N ARG A 87 5.59 9.46 -4.09
CA ARG A 87 5.92 10.42 -3.03
C ARG A 87 5.60 9.84 -1.65
N ASN A 88 6.25 8.73 -1.33
CA ASN A 88 6.17 8.08 -0.03
C ASN A 88 7.56 7.66 0.45
N SER A 89 7.66 7.25 1.72
CA SER A 89 8.93 6.89 2.35
C SER A 89 9.62 5.69 1.69
N TYR A 90 8.89 4.80 1.01
CA TYR A 90 9.46 3.61 0.38
C TYR A 90 10.50 3.93 -0.70
N PHE A 91 10.27 5.00 -1.46
CA PHE A 91 11.12 5.39 -2.61
C PHE A 91 12.06 6.55 -2.30
N LYS A 92 12.03 7.08 -1.06
CA LYS A 92 12.97 8.12 -0.62
C LYS A 92 14.32 7.50 -0.29
N PRO A 93 15.43 7.98 -0.90
CA PRO A 93 16.76 7.59 -0.50
C PRO A 93 17.03 7.95 0.97
N ALA A 94 17.73 7.08 1.70
CA ALA A 94 18.28 7.41 3.01
C ALA A 94 19.35 8.51 2.87
N LEU A 95 19.67 9.21 3.96
CA LEU A 95 20.64 10.30 3.93
C LEU A 95 22.00 9.86 3.35
N GLN A 96 22.45 8.65 3.69
CA GLN A 96 23.68 8.06 3.15
C GLN A 96 23.59 7.81 1.64
N GLU A 97 22.44 7.36 1.14
CA GLU A 97 22.19 7.16 -0.29
C GLU A 97 22.20 8.50 -1.04
N THR A 98 21.55 9.53 -0.50
CA THR A 98 21.57 10.89 -1.07
C THR A 98 22.99 11.46 -1.11
N MET A 99 23.81 11.24 -0.08
CA MET A 99 25.21 11.67 -0.06
C MET A 99 26.07 10.98 -1.13
N LEU A 100 25.66 9.79 -1.59
CA LEU A 100 26.29 9.07 -2.71
C LEU A 100 25.70 9.45 -4.08
N GLY A 101 24.79 10.43 -4.13
CA GLY A 101 24.17 10.89 -5.36
C GLY A 101 23.01 10.01 -5.85
N ILE A 102 22.46 9.13 -4.98
CA ILE A 102 21.25 8.37 -5.32
C ILE A 102 20.05 9.32 -5.24
N GLU A 103 19.37 9.48 -6.37
CA GLU A 103 18.18 10.33 -6.51
C GLU A 103 16.88 9.53 -6.29
N GLU A 104 15.79 10.25 -5.98
CA GLU A 104 14.44 9.67 -5.99
C GLU A 104 14.10 9.16 -7.41
N PRO A 105 13.46 7.98 -7.55
CA PRO A 105 13.09 7.48 -8.87
C PRO A 105 12.00 8.35 -9.51
N GLY A 106 12.04 8.46 -10.83
CA GLY A 106 10.90 8.93 -11.63
C GLY A 106 9.76 7.91 -11.68
N ASP A 107 8.73 8.20 -12.48
CA ASP A 107 7.67 7.26 -12.79
C ASP A 107 8.25 6.02 -13.49
N PHE A 108 7.85 4.82 -13.06
CA PHE A 108 8.26 3.60 -13.73
C PHE A 108 7.36 3.33 -14.93
N GLN A 109 7.95 3.04 -16.10
CA GLN A 109 7.18 2.82 -17.32
C GLN A 109 6.69 1.37 -17.45
N SER A 110 7.18 0.48 -16.57
CA SER A 110 6.81 -0.93 -16.53
C SER A 110 7.13 -1.56 -15.18
N VAL A 111 6.53 -2.72 -14.91
CA VAL A 111 6.90 -3.56 -13.74
C VAL A 111 8.36 -4.01 -13.81
N VAL A 112 8.93 -4.12 -15.02
CA VAL A 112 10.34 -4.44 -15.23
C VAL A 112 11.24 -3.29 -14.74
N ASP A 113 10.90 -2.04 -15.05
CA ASP A 113 11.65 -0.88 -14.55
C ASP A 113 11.61 -0.79 -13.02
N PHE A 114 10.43 -1.07 -12.46
CA PHE A 114 10.23 -1.15 -11.01
C PHE A 114 11.11 -2.22 -10.36
N HIS A 115 11.15 -3.42 -10.95
CA HIS A 115 11.98 -4.53 -10.48
C HIS A 115 13.48 -4.18 -10.54
N ASN A 116 13.93 -3.64 -11.68
CA ASN A 116 15.33 -3.25 -11.89
C ASN A 116 15.78 -2.19 -10.88
N TYR A 117 14.92 -1.22 -10.57
CA TYR A 117 15.21 -0.21 -9.54
C TYR A 117 15.49 -0.85 -8.19
N TRP A 118 14.64 -1.76 -7.72
CA TRP A 118 14.85 -2.44 -6.44
C TRP A 118 16.04 -3.39 -6.47
N HIS A 119 16.30 -4.06 -7.58
CA HIS A 119 17.49 -4.89 -7.76
C HIS A 119 18.78 -4.08 -7.61
N VAL A 120 18.86 -2.91 -8.24
CA VAL A 120 20.01 -2.01 -8.11
C VAL A 120 20.11 -1.44 -6.70
N ARG A 121 18.99 -0.95 -6.15
CA ARG A 121 18.97 -0.28 -4.84
C ARG A 121 19.33 -1.21 -3.67
N LEU A 122 18.87 -2.46 -3.70
CA LEU A 122 19.18 -3.44 -2.66
C LEU A 122 20.56 -4.11 -2.85
N GLY A 123 21.19 -3.89 -4.01
CA GLY A 123 22.53 -4.37 -4.34
C GLY A 123 22.58 -5.84 -4.73
N HIS A 124 23.73 -6.27 -5.27
CA HIS A 124 23.96 -7.60 -5.84
C HIS A 124 23.74 -8.79 -4.88
N GLY A 125 23.66 -8.54 -3.56
CA GLY A 125 23.37 -9.57 -2.57
C GLY A 125 21.88 -9.85 -2.37
N ALA A 126 21.01 -9.01 -2.92
CA ALA A 126 19.56 -9.19 -2.85
C ALA A 126 19.10 -10.19 -3.92
N VAL A 127 18.46 -11.28 -3.48
CA VAL A 127 17.78 -12.21 -4.38
C VAL A 127 16.36 -11.70 -4.55
N LEU A 128 16.10 -11.04 -5.68
CA LEU A 128 14.76 -10.65 -6.14
C LEU A 128 14.42 -11.47 -7.36
N LEU A 129 13.33 -12.22 -7.32
CA LEU A 129 12.82 -12.93 -8.49
C LEU A 129 11.96 -11.99 -9.33
N PRO A 130 12.05 -12.06 -10.67
CA PRO A 130 11.15 -11.29 -11.52
C PRO A 130 9.72 -11.81 -11.34
N PRO A 131 8.69 -10.95 -11.42
CA PRO A 131 7.32 -11.39 -11.52
C PRO A 131 7.14 -12.18 -12.84
N GLU A 132 6.95 -13.50 -12.76
CA GLU A 132 6.95 -14.41 -13.91
C GLU A 132 5.89 -14.01 -14.97
N ASP A 133 4.73 -13.51 -14.55
CA ASP A 133 3.64 -13.06 -15.44
C ASP A 133 3.96 -11.75 -16.18
N SER A 134 4.82 -10.90 -15.61
CA SER A 134 5.21 -9.62 -16.21
C SER A 134 6.22 -9.76 -17.36
N LEU A 135 6.78 -10.96 -17.57
CA LEU A 135 7.65 -11.26 -18.72
C LEU A 135 6.86 -11.48 -20.03
N ASN A 136 5.53 -11.60 -19.95
CA ASN A 136 4.65 -11.88 -21.11
C ASN A 136 3.90 -10.65 -21.65
N GLY A 137 4.05 -9.44 -21.08
CA GLY A 137 3.51 -8.21 -21.68
C GLY A 137 3.39 -7.00 -20.74
N PRO A 138 3.27 -5.78 -21.29
CA PRO A 138 3.43 -4.52 -20.56
C PRO A 138 2.28 -4.11 -19.62
N ALA A 139 1.15 -4.81 -19.63
CA ALA A 139 -0.09 -4.35 -18.99
C ALA A 139 -0.70 -5.30 -17.93
N ALA A 140 -0.09 -6.46 -17.66
CA ALA A 140 -0.77 -7.52 -16.91
C ALA A 140 -0.89 -7.28 -15.38
N ASP A 141 -0.07 -6.41 -14.78
CA ASP A 141 0.10 -6.40 -13.33
C ASP A 141 0.06 -5.03 -12.63
N ILE A 142 -0.28 -3.94 -13.34
CA ILE A 142 -0.39 -2.62 -12.72
C ILE A 142 -1.82 -2.42 -12.21
N VAL A 143 -1.97 -2.20 -10.91
CA VAL A 143 -3.27 -1.95 -10.29
C VAL A 143 -3.21 -0.75 -9.36
N LEU A 144 -4.35 -0.11 -9.18
CA LEU A 144 -4.50 0.97 -8.22
C LEU A 144 -4.59 0.37 -6.82
N MET A 145 -3.78 0.87 -5.88
CA MET A 145 -3.70 0.34 -4.52
C MET A 145 -3.68 1.45 -3.48
N HIS A 146 -4.09 1.08 -2.26
CA HIS A 146 -3.85 1.91 -1.09
C HIS A 146 -2.35 2.02 -0.80
N ALA A 147 -1.59 0.93 -0.89
CA ALA A 147 -0.14 0.86 -0.68
C ALA A 147 0.36 1.22 0.73
N ASP A 148 -0.54 1.20 1.72
CA ASP A 148 -0.21 1.21 3.16
C ASP A 148 -1.41 0.71 4.00
N LEU A 149 -2.05 -0.37 3.58
CA LEU A 149 -3.28 -0.87 4.22
C LEU A 149 -2.99 -1.72 5.48
N ASN A 150 -2.34 -1.14 6.48
CA ASN A 150 -1.98 -1.81 7.73
C ASN A 150 -3.08 -1.70 8.81
N ASP A 151 -2.93 -2.43 9.93
CA ASP A 151 -3.93 -2.50 11.00
C ASP A 151 -4.15 -1.19 11.78
N GLN A 152 -3.30 -0.17 11.59
CA GLN A 152 -3.48 1.18 12.12
C GLN A 152 -4.41 2.01 11.24
N ASN A 153 -4.42 1.71 9.95
CA ASN A 153 -5.17 2.44 8.93
C ASN A 153 -6.59 1.87 8.72
N ILE A 154 -6.95 0.80 9.44
CA ILE A 154 -8.27 0.18 9.40
C ILE A 154 -9.02 0.49 10.70
N MET A 155 -10.10 1.26 10.62
CA MET A 155 -10.99 1.53 11.74
C MET A 155 -12.09 0.46 11.83
N VAL A 156 -12.36 -0.04 13.03
CA VAL A 156 -13.40 -1.04 13.31
C VAL A 156 -14.29 -0.64 14.48
N ASP A 157 -15.58 -0.95 14.37
CA ASP A 157 -16.58 -0.86 15.45
C ASP A 157 -17.44 -2.13 15.42
N ASN A 158 -17.52 -2.84 16.54
CA ASN A 158 -18.26 -4.11 16.66
C ASN A 158 -17.98 -5.13 15.53
N GLY A 159 -16.72 -5.24 15.11
CA GLY A 159 -16.30 -6.19 14.06
C GLY A 159 -16.59 -5.74 12.62
N ILE A 160 -17.07 -4.51 12.43
CA ILE A 160 -17.36 -3.93 11.10
C ILE A 160 -16.33 -2.85 10.81
N ILE A 161 -15.81 -2.81 9.58
CA ILE A 161 -14.91 -1.75 9.13
C ILE A 161 -15.71 -0.45 9.00
N THR A 162 -15.30 0.60 9.72
CA THR A 162 -15.96 1.90 9.71
C THR A 162 -15.21 2.96 8.90
N ALA A 163 -13.91 2.77 8.67
CA ALA A 163 -13.12 3.57 7.72
C ALA A 163 -11.79 2.91 7.34
N ILE A 164 -11.31 3.26 6.15
CA ILE A 164 -9.93 3.12 5.72
C ILE A 164 -9.28 4.51 5.71
N LEU A 165 -8.18 4.66 6.43
CA LEU A 165 -7.45 5.92 6.66
C LEU A 165 -6.11 5.93 5.92
N ASP A 166 -5.48 7.09 5.87
CA ASP A 166 -4.10 7.29 5.40
C ASP A 166 -3.86 6.97 3.92
N TRP A 167 -4.50 7.74 3.04
CA TRP A 167 -4.44 7.56 1.59
C TRP A 167 -3.24 8.25 0.93
N GLU A 168 -2.19 8.57 1.69
CA GLU A 168 -1.06 9.36 1.18
C GLU A 168 -0.21 8.58 0.15
N THR A 169 -0.16 7.26 0.31
CA THR A 169 0.60 6.33 -0.54
C THR A 169 -0.20 5.85 -1.77
N PHE A 170 -1.45 6.28 -1.93
CA PHE A 170 -2.33 5.87 -3.02
C PHE A 170 -1.73 6.07 -4.41
N GLY A 171 -1.74 5.02 -5.23
CA GLY A 171 -1.05 5.01 -6.52
C GLY A 171 -1.18 3.71 -7.30
N TRP A 172 -0.45 3.64 -8.41
CA TRP A 172 -0.38 2.48 -9.28
C TRP A 172 0.86 1.65 -8.98
N TYR A 173 0.67 0.39 -8.61
CA TYR A 173 1.71 -0.52 -8.14
C TYR A 173 1.61 -1.86 -8.85
N PRO A 174 2.68 -2.68 -8.83
CA PRO A 174 2.58 -4.08 -9.23
C PRO A 174 1.64 -4.83 -8.29
N ARG A 175 0.81 -5.74 -8.80
CA ARG A 175 -0.20 -6.52 -8.05
C ARG A 175 0.31 -7.17 -6.76
N PHE A 176 1.58 -7.57 -6.72
CA PHE A 176 2.21 -8.23 -5.57
C PHE A 176 2.68 -7.26 -4.46
N TRP A 177 2.50 -5.94 -4.61
CA TRP A 177 3.09 -4.94 -3.72
C TRP A 177 2.42 -4.83 -2.34
N ASP A 178 1.09 -4.88 -2.26
CA ASP A 178 0.37 -4.77 -0.98
C ASP A 178 0.66 -5.98 -0.08
N SER A 179 0.62 -7.20 -0.62
CA SER A 179 0.93 -8.42 0.15
C SER A 179 2.35 -8.39 0.70
N LEU A 180 3.30 -7.84 -0.05
CA LEU A 180 4.68 -7.61 0.35
C LEU A 180 4.78 -6.62 1.52
N LEU A 181 4.28 -5.39 1.37
CA LEU A 181 4.39 -4.35 2.40
C LEU A 181 3.77 -4.79 3.73
N LEU A 182 2.62 -5.46 3.66
CA LEU A 182 1.87 -5.89 4.84
C LEU A 182 2.54 -7.06 5.56
N ARG A 183 3.39 -7.82 4.87
CA ARG A 183 4.10 -8.99 5.40
C ARG A 183 5.57 -8.75 5.71
N SER A 184 6.15 -7.62 5.30
CA SER A 184 7.54 -7.25 5.58
C SER A 184 7.64 -6.25 6.75
N GLY A 185 8.40 -6.58 7.79
CA GLY A 185 8.98 -5.58 8.71
C GLY A 185 8.12 -5.02 9.86
N ALA A 186 6.90 -5.52 10.10
CA ALA A 186 6.06 -5.01 11.20
C ALA A 186 5.75 -6.07 12.27
N VAL A 187 5.73 -5.65 13.55
CA VAL A 187 5.13 -6.43 14.63
C VAL A 187 3.61 -6.29 14.50
N TRP A 188 2.95 -7.33 13.99
CA TRP A 188 1.51 -7.30 13.77
C TRP A 188 0.74 -7.59 15.05
N SER A 189 -0.43 -6.96 15.18
CA SER A 189 -1.43 -7.45 16.11
C SER A 189 -1.88 -8.86 15.65
N ARG A 190 -2.21 -9.73 16.60
CA ARG A 190 -2.78 -11.07 16.28
C ARG A 190 -3.99 -10.98 15.31
N PRO A 191 -4.96 -10.07 15.48
CA PRO A 191 -6.07 -9.90 14.54
C PRO A 191 -5.58 -9.70 13.10
N TRP A 192 -4.54 -8.89 12.92
CA TRP A 192 -4.01 -8.57 11.61
C TRP A 192 -3.34 -9.76 10.94
N SER A 193 -2.57 -10.56 11.68
CA SER A 193 -1.95 -11.79 11.14
C SER A 193 -2.99 -12.76 10.58
N GLU A 194 -4.12 -12.93 11.27
CA GLU A 194 -5.21 -13.81 10.82
C GLU A 194 -5.92 -13.21 9.59
N VAL A 195 -6.19 -11.90 9.57
CA VAL A 195 -6.79 -11.21 8.41
C VAL A 195 -5.89 -11.33 7.18
N ILE A 196 -4.57 -11.09 7.32
CA ILE A 196 -3.61 -11.23 6.22
C ILE A 196 -3.69 -12.64 5.63
N PHE A 197 -3.68 -13.66 6.48
CA PHE A 197 -3.76 -15.05 6.03
C PHE A 197 -5.06 -15.34 5.28
N PHE A 198 -6.20 -14.81 5.74
CA PHE A 198 -7.47 -15.01 5.05
C PHE A 198 -7.57 -14.28 3.70
N VAL A 199 -6.95 -13.11 3.55
CA VAL A 199 -7.01 -12.34 2.30
C VAL A 199 -6.01 -12.88 1.27
N TRP A 200 -4.77 -13.11 1.69
CA TRP A 200 -3.65 -13.37 0.78
C TRP A 200 -3.04 -14.76 0.92
N GLY A 201 -3.49 -15.61 1.85
CA GLY A 201 -3.00 -16.98 1.99
C GLY A 201 -1.53 -17.09 2.43
N GLU A 202 -0.82 -18.06 1.88
CA GLU A 202 0.63 -18.21 2.02
C GLU A 202 1.35 -17.30 1.02
N MET A 203 2.49 -16.73 1.44
CA MET A 203 3.30 -15.87 0.56
C MET A 203 3.92 -16.70 -0.57
N VAL A 204 3.77 -16.26 -1.81
CA VAL A 204 4.31 -16.94 -3.02
C VAL A 204 5.40 -16.09 -3.67
N GLU A 205 6.06 -16.60 -4.70
CA GLU A 205 6.97 -15.76 -5.49
C GLU A 205 6.15 -14.85 -6.43
N PRO A 206 6.60 -13.60 -6.70
CA PRO A 206 7.86 -12.99 -6.25
C PRO A 206 7.79 -12.34 -4.85
N GLU A 207 6.62 -12.28 -4.20
CA GLU A 207 6.41 -11.61 -2.90
C GLU A 207 7.43 -12.04 -1.85
N ARG A 208 7.75 -13.35 -1.82
CA ARG A 208 8.71 -13.95 -0.88
C ARG A 208 10.12 -13.42 -1.07
N SER A 209 10.63 -13.39 -2.30
CA SER A 209 11.94 -12.82 -2.61
C SER A 209 12.03 -11.33 -2.22
N TYR A 210 11.00 -10.54 -2.54
CA TYR A 210 10.93 -9.13 -2.17
C TYR A 210 10.85 -8.92 -0.66
N SER A 211 10.03 -9.70 0.05
CA SER A 211 9.85 -9.55 1.50
C SER A 211 11.15 -9.86 2.24
N ALA A 212 11.88 -10.89 1.80
CA ALA A 212 13.18 -11.24 2.36
C ALA A 212 14.23 -10.13 2.14
N ALA A 213 14.21 -9.48 0.98
CA ALA A 213 15.17 -8.43 0.62
C ALA A 213 14.83 -7.09 1.30
N LEU A 214 13.58 -6.65 1.24
CA LEU A 214 13.12 -5.39 1.84
C LEU A 214 13.08 -5.44 3.37
N GLY A 215 12.73 -6.58 3.98
CA GLY A 215 12.75 -6.72 5.44
C GLY A 215 14.11 -6.39 6.04
N ARG A 216 15.21 -6.76 5.36
CA ARG A 216 16.57 -6.37 5.76
C ARG A 216 16.81 -4.88 5.59
N PHE A 217 16.36 -4.31 4.48
CA PHE A 217 16.49 -2.88 4.18
C PHE A 217 15.84 -2.00 5.25
N TRP A 218 14.60 -2.31 5.65
CA TRP A 218 13.87 -1.54 6.67
C TRP A 218 14.34 -1.79 8.10
N SER A 219 15.06 -2.89 8.37
CA SER A 219 15.67 -3.16 9.69
C SER A 219 17.04 -2.50 9.90
N MET A 220 17.66 -1.97 8.83
CA MET A 220 18.99 -1.35 8.87
C MET A 220 18.94 0.19 8.94
N GLY A 221 17.75 0.78 8.92
CA GLY A 221 17.50 2.23 9.01
C GLY A 221 17.02 2.69 10.37
#